data_AF-A9FU12-F1
#
_entry.id   AF-A9FU12-F1
#
_cell.length_a   1.000
_cell.length_b   1.000
_cell.length_c   1.000
_cell.angle_alpha   90.00
_cell.angle_beta   90.00
_cell.angle_gamma   90.00
#
_symmetry.space_group_name_H-M   'P 1'
#
loop_
_entity.id
_entity.type
_entity.pdbx_description
1 polymer ?
#
loop_
_entity_poly.entity_id
_entity_poly.type
_entity_poly.pdbx_seq_one_letter_code
_entity_poly.pdbx_strand_id
1 'polypeptide(L)'
;MAPKAPTAASSRTKNAQSSRASSDAGGARRPSGGAPELTLSAEREAELLREAESLGDNASFFPGKLARRVIWSSRIQLAAERDAADLVRTPFAEGEPPLTREEIGGLREKIELLRVVQSRWQAAQQRQERAAAAFVKPAAEAVQIKQSLLRFFDLRFKKSPEGQKRLMAIRAGSGDADLVQDASDLLLLCAEHAEAVHKAPRGEGAAADRLRELSPVLARMLADKKLSLEAVRSRKLRDAAYTLVVNAERRLRAAAEYWYAGTDKMKDYAPFPASRGAYGGGEEEGEEGGESEEAEPAGGESEEDESGDGEAGDDGESP
;
A
#
# COMPACT_ATOMS: atom_id res chain seq x y z
N MET A 1 -60.33 46.68 -13.36
CA MET A 1 -61.55 45.90 -13.69
C MET A 1 -61.35 44.47 -13.21
N ALA A 2 -62.22 43.98 -12.34
CA ALA A 2 -62.39 42.57 -11.98
C ALA A 2 -63.89 42.24 -12.15
N PRO A 3 -64.25 41.00 -12.53
CA PRO A 3 -65.04 40.12 -11.64
C PRO A 3 -64.65 38.62 -11.78
N LYS A 4 -64.55 37.84 -10.68
CA LYS A 4 -65.55 36.99 -9.98
C LYS A 4 -66.15 35.79 -10.78
N ALA A 5 -65.90 34.57 -10.26
CA ALA A 5 -66.47 33.24 -10.59
C ALA A 5 -67.94 33.07 -10.05
N PRO A 6 -68.70 31.92 -10.16
CA PRO A 6 -68.37 30.57 -9.58
C PRO A 6 -69.09 29.26 -10.11
N THR A 7 -68.76 28.09 -9.47
CA THR A 7 -69.56 26.85 -9.15
C THR A 7 -70.01 25.83 -10.26
N ALA A 8 -70.14 24.49 -10.11
CA ALA A 8 -69.95 23.47 -9.03
C ALA A 8 -70.16 22.00 -9.59
N ALA A 9 -69.92 21.00 -8.71
CA ALA A 9 -70.28 19.55 -8.69
C ALA A 9 -69.26 18.56 -9.33
N SER A 10 -68.56 17.63 -8.65
CA SER A 10 -68.81 16.69 -7.53
C SER A 10 -69.62 15.43 -7.89
N SER A 11 -68.95 14.28 -8.01
CA SER A 11 -69.43 12.99 -7.46
C SER A 11 -68.29 11.96 -7.39
N ARG A 12 -68.47 11.02 -6.46
CA ARG A 12 -67.49 10.18 -5.76
C ARG A 12 -68.01 8.74 -5.80
N THR A 13 -67.15 7.73 -6.00
CA THR A 13 -67.31 6.31 -5.56
C THR A 13 -65.98 5.59 -5.85
N LYS A 14 -65.17 5.18 -4.85
CA LYS A 14 -65.23 4.02 -3.93
C LYS A 14 -64.62 2.71 -4.48
N ASN A 15 -63.45 2.39 -3.91
CA ASN A 15 -62.88 1.09 -3.49
C ASN A 15 -63.40 -0.23 -4.07
N ALA A 16 -62.48 -1.09 -4.51
CA ALA A 16 -62.46 -2.51 -4.15
C ALA A 16 -61.03 -3.10 -4.20
N GLN A 17 -60.71 -3.86 -3.16
CA GLN A 17 -59.50 -4.65 -2.97
C GLN A 17 -59.47 -5.86 -3.92
N SER A 18 -58.29 -6.31 -4.33
CA SER A 18 -58.05 -7.73 -4.61
C SER A 18 -56.58 -8.09 -4.48
N SER A 19 -56.34 -9.06 -3.60
CA SER A 19 -55.08 -9.74 -3.34
C SER A 19 -54.81 -10.86 -4.34
N ARG A 20 -53.52 -11.16 -4.54
CA ARG A 20 -52.91 -12.42 -5.02
C ARG A 20 -53.07 -12.77 -6.51
N ALA A 21 -51.95 -12.82 -7.23
CA ALA A 21 -51.38 -14.07 -7.74
C ALA A 21 -49.95 -13.86 -8.27
N SER A 22 -49.06 -14.77 -7.88
CA SER A 22 -47.79 -15.06 -8.54
C SER A 22 -47.95 -15.13 -10.05
N SER A 23 -47.06 -14.46 -10.79
CA SER A 23 -46.68 -14.92 -12.12
C SER A 23 -45.18 -14.76 -12.30
N ASP A 24 -44.53 -15.92 -12.32
CA ASP A 24 -43.25 -16.15 -12.97
C ASP A 24 -43.34 -15.69 -14.43
N ALA A 25 -42.49 -14.74 -14.81
CA ALA A 25 -42.18 -14.48 -16.22
C ALA A 25 -40.84 -13.74 -16.32
N GLY A 26 -39.76 -14.52 -16.43
CA GLY A 26 -38.74 -14.28 -17.45
C GLY A 26 -38.06 -12.92 -17.45
N GLY A 27 -37.52 -12.51 -16.30
CA GLY A 27 -36.46 -11.49 -16.28
C GLY A 27 -35.19 -12.08 -16.90
N ALA A 28 -35.06 -11.98 -18.23
CA ALA A 28 -33.80 -12.24 -18.92
C ALA A 28 -32.74 -11.31 -18.33
N ARG A 29 -31.96 -11.83 -17.38
CA ARG A 29 -30.71 -11.22 -16.94
C ARG A 29 -29.86 -11.04 -18.20
N ARG A 30 -29.68 -9.78 -18.61
CA ARG A 30 -28.60 -9.42 -19.52
C ARG A 30 -27.33 -10.05 -18.96
N PRO A 31 -26.64 -10.94 -19.69
CA PRO A 31 -25.32 -11.36 -19.26
C PRO A 31 -24.47 -10.09 -19.24
N SER A 32 -23.96 -9.75 -18.06
CA SER A 32 -22.86 -8.81 -17.94
C SER A 32 -21.75 -9.36 -18.82
N GLY A 33 -21.54 -8.74 -19.99
CA GLY A 33 -20.46 -9.06 -20.90
C GLY A 33 -19.14 -8.66 -20.26
N GLY A 34 -18.70 -9.42 -19.25
CA GLY A 34 -17.30 -9.48 -18.88
C GLY A 34 -16.59 -10.13 -20.06
N ALA A 35 -15.69 -9.40 -20.71
CA ALA A 35 -14.73 -10.02 -21.60
C ALA A 35 -14.11 -11.23 -20.88
N PRO A 36 -13.92 -12.38 -21.55
CA PRO A 36 -13.32 -13.54 -20.89
C PRO A 36 -12.01 -13.10 -20.23
N GLU A 37 -11.85 -13.41 -18.94
CA GLU A 37 -10.59 -13.20 -18.24
C GLU A 37 -9.52 -13.99 -19.00
N LEU A 38 -8.66 -13.27 -19.72
CA LEU A 38 -7.59 -13.89 -20.48
C LEU A 38 -6.58 -14.41 -19.46
N THR A 39 -6.49 -15.74 -19.35
CA THR A 39 -5.45 -16.41 -18.58
C THR A 39 -4.26 -16.67 -19.49
N LEU A 40 -3.07 -16.19 -19.08
CA LEU A 40 -1.83 -16.51 -19.78
C LEU A 40 -1.57 -18.02 -19.67
N SER A 41 -1.19 -18.65 -20.78
CA SER A 41 -0.64 -20.00 -20.72
C SER A 41 0.69 -19.97 -19.97
N ALA A 42 1.02 -21.07 -19.29
CA ALA A 42 2.26 -21.15 -18.51
C ALA A 42 3.52 -20.94 -19.37
N GLU A 43 3.51 -21.44 -20.60
CA GLU A 43 4.60 -21.26 -21.56
C GLU A 43 4.77 -19.80 -21.97
N ARG A 44 3.65 -19.11 -22.25
CA ARG A 44 3.68 -17.70 -22.65
C ARG A 44 4.06 -16.79 -21.49
N GLU A 45 3.58 -17.08 -20.28
CA GLU A 45 4.00 -16.38 -19.08
C GLU A 45 5.52 -16.52 -18.88
N ALA A 46 6.07 -17.73 -19.03
CA ALA A 46 7.51 -17.96 -18.89
C ALA A 46 8.35 -17.24 -19.94
N GLU A 47 7.84 -17.09 -21.16
CA GLU A 47 8.49 -16.29 -22.21
C GLU A 47 8.49 -14.80 -21.87
N LEU A 48 7.33 -14.25 -21.50
CA LEU A 48 7.21 -12.84 -21.11
C LEU A 48 8.01 -12.51 -19.85
N LEU A 49 8.15 -13.45 -18.93
CA LEU A 49 9.04 -13.32 -17.78
C LEU A 49 10.51 -13.24 -18.21
N ARG A 50 10.95 -14.04 -19.18
CA ARG A 50 12.31 -13.94 -19.74
C ARG A 50 12.52 -12.60 -20.45
N GLU A 51 11.53 -12.13 -21.22
CA GLU A 51 11.55 -10.80 -21.84
C GLU A 51 11.69 -9.70 -20.76
N ALA A 52 10.89 -9.78 -19.70
CA ALA A 52 10.94 -8.83 -18.58
C ALA A 52 12.30 -8.88 -17.85
N GLU A 53 12.82 -10.07 -17.56
CA GLU A 53 14.13 -10.25 -16.91
C GLU A 53 15.28 -9.69 -17.75
N SER A 54 15.19 -9.79 -19.08
CA SER A 54 16.19 -9.25 -20.00
C SER A 54 16.33 -7.73 -19.95
N LEU A 55 15.32 -7.01 -19.45
CA LEU A 55 15.40 -5.56 -19.26
C LEU A 55 16.40 -5.17 -18.17
N GLY A 56 16.67 -6.06 -17.19
CA GLY A 56 17.59 -5.81 -16.09
C GLY A 56 17.32 -4.49 -15.37
N ASP A 57 18.34 -3.64 -15.25
CA ASP A 57 18.27 -2.35 -14.57
C ASP A 57 17.62 -1.24 -15.43
N ASN A 58 17.27 -1.51 -16.69
CA ASN A 58 16.58 -0.55 -17.56
C ASN A 58 15.06 -0.49 -17.31
N ALA A 59 14.56 -1.23 -16.32
CA ALA A 59 13.15 -1.24 -15.97
C ALA A 59 12.72 0.10 -15.34
N SER A 60 11.63 0.66 -15.86
CA SER A 60 10.93 1.80 -15.28
C SER A 60 10.22 1.42 -13.99
N PHE A 61 10.25 2.32 -13.01
CA PHE A 61 9.53 2.15 -11.75
C PHE A 61 8.00 2.20 -11.97
N PHE A 62 7.28 1.25 -11.38
CA PHE A 62 5.82 1.24 -11.41
C PHE A 62 5.20 2.28 -10.45
N PRO A 63 4.42 3.27 -10.94
CA PRO A 63 3.94 4.41 -10.13
C PRO A 63 2.73 4.13 -9.23
N GLY A 64 2.32 2.86 -9.06
CA GLY A 64 1.46 2.48 -7.91
C GLY A 64 -0.06 2.53 -8.07
N LYS A 65 -0.65 2.56 -9.28
CA LYS A 65 -2.12 2.49 -9.47
C LYS A 65 -2.50 1.43 -10.51
N LEU A 66 -2.43 0.15 -10.15
CA LEU A 66 -2.60 -0.97 -11.10
C LEU A 66 -3.93 -0.91 -11.83
N ALA A 67 -5.04 -0.78 -11.11
CA ALA A 67 -6.37 -0.80 -11.72
C ALA A 67 -6.55 0.28 -12.80
N ARG A 68 -6.18 1.54 -12.49
CA ARG A 68 -6.22 2.65 -13.46
C ARG A 68 -5.29 2.38 -14.65
N ARG A 69 -4.08 1.89 -14.38
CA ARG A 69 -3.11 1.61 -15.44
C ARG A 69 -3.61 0.52 -16.38
N VAL A 70 -4.08 -0.58 -15.83
CA VAL A 70 -4.65 -1.71 -16.58
C VAL A 70 -5.82 -1.25 -17.45
N ILE A 71 -6.79 -0.51 -16.88
CA ILE A 71 -7.95 0.01 -17.65
C ILE A 71 -7.47 0.84 -18.83
N TRP A 72 -6.49 1.72 -18.60
CA TRP A 72 -5.93 2.56 -19.64
C TRP A 72 -5.21 1.76 -20.73
N SER A 73 -4.30 0.87 -20.34
CA SER A 73 -3.57 0.01 -21.27
C SER A 73 -4.52 -0.87 -22.08
N SER A 74 -5.58 -1.40 -21.47
CA SER A 74 -6.63 -2.16 -22.15
C SER A 74 -7.40 -1.31 -23.17
N ARG A 75 -7.65 -0.03 -22.90
CA ARG A 75 -8.28 0.88 -23.87
C ARG A 75 -7.39 1.07 -25.10
N ILE A 76 -6.09 1.35 -24.90
CA ILE A 76 -5.11 1.48 -26.00
C ILE A 76 -5.05 0.18 -26.80
N GLN A 77 -5.02 -0.96 -26.10
CA GLN A 77 -4.97 -2.29 -26.70
C GLN A 77 -6.18 -2.56 -27.61
N LEU A 78 -7.40 -2.26 -27.17
CA LEU A 78 -8.61 -2.42 -27.98
C LEU A 78 -8.65 -1.46 -29.19
N ALA A 79 -8.22 -0.22 -29.00
CA ALA A 79 -8.11 0.74 -30.10
C ALA A 79 -7.10 0.25 -31.16
N ALA A 80 -5.95 -0.24 -30.71
CA ALA A 80 -4.90 -0.74 -31.60
C ALA A 80 -5.34 -2.00 -32.37
N GLU A 81 -6.10 -2.90 -31.75
CA GLU A 81 -6.68 -4.06 -32.44
C GLU A 81 -7.66 -3.64 -33.54
N ARG A 82 -8.54 -2.66 -33.25
CA ARG A 82 -9.48 -2.08 -34.23
C ARG A 82 -8.76 -1.45 -35.42
N ASP A 83 -7.69 -0.71 -35.12
CA ASP A 83 -6.96 0.12 -36.07
C ASP A 83 -5.73 -0.60 -36.68
N ALA A 84 -5.58 -1.90 -36.44
CA ALA A 84 -4.36 -2.66 -36.75
C ALA A 84 -3.94 -2.59 -38.23
N ALA A 85 -4.88 -2.46 -39.15
CA ALA A 85 -4.59 -2.37 -40.59
C ALA A 85 -3.76 -1.12 -40.95
N ASP A 86 -3.98 -0.01 -40.24
CA ASP A 86 -3.24 1.24 -40.44
C ASP A 86 -1.90 1.16 -39.69
N LEU A 87 -1.93 0.74 -38.41
CA LEU A 87 -0.76 0.76 -37.53
C LEU A 87 0.40 -0.13 -38.01
N VAL A 88 0.11 -1.29 -38.64
CA VAL A 88 1.16 -2.17 -39.19
C VAL A 88 1.86 -1.59 -40.43
N ARG A 89 1.29 -0.54 -41.04
CA ARG A 89 1.86 0.13 -42.22
C ARG A 89 2.66 1.38 -41.85
N THR A 90 2.82 1.69 -40.56
CA THR A 90 3.58 2.84 -40.09
C THR A 90 5.06 2.73 -40.51
N PRO A 91 5.64 3.76 -41.14
CA PRO A 91 7.05 3.78 -41.51
C PRO A 91 7.91 4.13 -40.28
N PHE A 92 8.34 3.12 -39.53
CA PHE A 92 9.33 3.28 -38.47
C PHE A 92 10.73 3.56 -39.06
N ALA A 93 11.61 4.15 -38.25
CA ALA A 93 12.98 4.49 -38.67
C ALA A 93 13.81 3.25 -39.06
N GLU A 94 14.82 3.45 -39.89
CA GLU A 94 15.75 2.38 -40.28
C GLU A 94 16.40 1.75 -39.04
N GLY A 95 16.27 0.43 -38.89
CA GLY A 95 16.78 -0.34 -37.75
C GLY A 95 15.75 -0.61 -36.64
N GLU A 96 14.57 0.03 -36.66
CA GLU A 96 13.46 -0.36 -35.80
C GLU A 96 12.56 -1.41 -36.48
N PRO A 97 12.18 -2.50 -35.77
CA PRO A 97 11.29 -3.49 -36.36
C PRO A 97 9.92 -2.87 -36.65
N PRO A 98 9.26 -3.22 -37.77
CA PRO A 98 7.91 -2.75 -38.07
C PRO A 98 6.91 -3.33 -37.06
N LEU A 99 5.86 -2.57 -36.77
CA LEU A 99 4.79 -3.04 -35.90
C LEU A 99 4.01 -4.17 -36.57
N THR A 100 3.84 -5.31 -35.89
CA THR A 100 3.08 -6.46 -36.42
C THR A 100 1.73 -6.62 -35.73
N ARG A 101 0.81 -7.38 -36.34
CA ARG A 101 -0.47 -7.74 -35.69
C ARG A 101 -0.26 -8.56 -34.42
N GLU A 102 0.78 -9.40 -34.41
CA GLU A 102 1.17 -10.18 -33.25
C GLU A 102 1.64 -9.28 -32.11
N GLU A 103 2.46 -8.26 -32.39
CA GLU A 103 2.88 -7.27 -31.39
C GLU A 103 1.69 -6.47 -30.83
N ILE A 104 0.72 -6.09 -31.68
CA ILE A 104 -0.50 -5.40 -31.24
C ILE A 104 -1.33 -6.29 -30.29
N GLY A 105 -1.56 -7.55 -30.67
CA GLY A 105 -2.27 -8.52 -29.82
C GLY A 105 -1.51 -8.83 -28.53
N GLY A 106 -0.16 -8.89 -28.61
CA GLY A 106 0.73 -9.18 -27.49
C GLY A 106 0.70 -8.14 -26.37
N LEU A 107 0.22 -6.91 -26.61
CA LEU A 107 0.00 -5.93 -25.54
C LEU A 107 -0.98 -6.48 -24.49
N ARG A 108 -2.02 -7.21 -24.91
CA ARG A 108 -2.98 -7.83 -23.98
C ARG A 108 -2.27 -8.77 -23.00
N GLU A 109 -1.37 -9.60 -23.51
CA GLU A 109 -0.62 -10.56 -22.72
C GLU A 109 0.35 -9.87 -21.75
N LYS A 110 0.99 -8.78 -22.18
CA LYS A 110 1.85 -7.94 -21.34
C LYS A 110 1.07 -7.27 -20.20
N ILE A 111 -0.18 -6.87 -20.44
CA ILE A 111 -1.09 -6.34 -19.41
C ILE A 111 -1.44 -7.42 -18.39
N GLU A 112 -1.75 -8.65 -18.83
CA GLU A 112 -2.04 -9.75 -17.91
C GLU A 112 -0.80 -10.15 -17.10
N LEU A 113 0.38 -10.16 -17.70
CA LEU A 113 1.63 -10.40 -16.99
C LEU A 113 1.79 -9.38 -15.86
N LEU A 114 1.61 -8.08 -16.15
CA LEU A 114 1.69 -7.00 -15.16
C LEU A 114 0.72 -7.23 -13.99
N ARG A 115 -0.51 -7.70 -14.24
CA ARG A 115 -1.47 -8.05 -13.18
C ARG A 115 -0.96 -9.20 -12.31
N VAL A 116 -0.47 -10.28 -12.93
CA VAL A 116 0.04 -11.47 -12.22
C VAL A 116 1.22 -11.10 -11.33
N VAL A 117 2.24 -10.40 -11.86
CA VAL A 117 3.42 -10.04 -11.08
C VAL A 117 3.12 -9.00 -9.99
N GLN A 118 2.16 -8.08 -10.22
CA GLN A 118 1.70 -7.16 -9.19
C GLN A 118 0.97 -7.89 -8.06
N SER A 119 0.14 -8.89 -8.38
CA SER A 119 -0.53 -9.73 -7.37
C SER A 119 0.50 -10.49 -6.52
N ARG A 120 1.53 -11.08 -7.17
CA ARG A 120 2.65 -11.74 -6.47
C ARG A 120 3.39 -10.77 -5.54
N TRP A 121 3.69 -9.57 -6.02
CA TRP A 121 4.32 -8.52 -5.21
C TRP A 121 3.44 -8.12 -4.00
N GLN A 122 2.14 -7.91 -4.21
CA GLN A 122 1.21 -7.57 -3.13
C GLN A 122 1.11 -8.68 -2.08
N ALA A 123 1.05 -9.94 -2.51
CA ALA A 123 1.04 -11.07 -1.58
C ALA A 123 2.34 -11.15 -0.77
N ALA A 124 3.50 -10.89 -1.39
CA ALA A 124 4.78 -10.83 -0.70
C ALA A 124 4.84 -9.67 0.31
N GLN A 125 4.38 -8.48 -0.08
CA GLN A 125 4.32 -7.30 0.77
C GLN A 125 3.38 -7.53 1.98
N GLN A 126 2.17 -8.06 1.76
CA GLN A 126 1.22 -8.36 2.83
C GLN A 126 1.78 -9.40 3.82
N ARG A 127 2.49 -10.43 3.34
CA ARG A 127 3.16 -11.40 4.21
C ARG A 127 4.18 -10.70 5.11
N GLN A 128 4.96 -9.78 4.56
CA GLN A 128 5.95 -9.01 5.30
C GLN A 128 5.29 -8.09 6.35
N GLU A 129 4.25 -7.36 5.98
CA GLU A 129 3.51 -6.46 6.89
C GLU A 129 2.90 -7.25 8.05
N ARG A 130 2.31 -8.43 7.77
CA ARG A 130 1.79 -9.33 8.81
C ARG A 130 2.91 -9.85 9.72
N ALA A 131 4.05 -10.23 9.17
CA ALA A 131 5.20 -10.68 9.96
C ALA A 131 5.74 -9.55 10.86
N ALA A 132 5.85 -8.33 10.33
CA ALA A 132 6.26 -7.15 11.08
C ALA A 132 5.28 -6.83 12.22
N ALA A 133 3.98 -6.87 11.95
CA ALA A 133 2.94 -6.64 12.96
C ALA A 133 2.95 -7.72 14.05
N ALA A 134 3.10 -8.99 13.67
CA ALA A 134 3.17 -10.10 14.60
C ALA A 134 4.40 -10.01 15.53
N PHE A 135 5.51 -9.46 15.05
CA PHE A 135 6.76 -9.31 15.82
C PHE A 135 6.66 -8.30 16.97
N VAL A 136 5.80 -7.27 16.86
CA VAL A 136 5.75 -6.14 17.80
C VAL A 136 5.54 -6.58 19.25
N LYS A 137 4.54 -7.43 19.50
CA LYS A 137 4.16 -7.82 20.87
C LYS A 137 5.23 -8.72 21.53
N PRO A 138 5.70 -9.83 20.91
CA PRO A 138 6.78 -10.64 21.48
C PRO A 138 8.07 -9.85 21.68
N ALA A 139 8.40 -8.93 20.77
CA ALA A 139 9.59 -8.09 20.92
C ALA A 139 9.48 -7.15 22.12
N ALA A 140 8.33 -6.50 22.33
CA ALA A 140 8.10 -5.66 23.49
C ALA A 140 8.19 -6.45 24.81
N GLU A 141 7.64 -7.66 24.85
CA GLU A 141 7.76 -8.57 26.00
C GLU A 141 9.22 -8.93 26.28
N ALA A 142 9.97 -9.30 25.24
CA ALA A 142 11.39 -9.63 25.37
C ALA A 142 12.25 -8.43 25.82
N VAL A 143 11.94 -7.21 25.38
CA VAL A 143 12.60 -5.98 25.87
C VAL A 143 12.38 -5.79 27.37
N GLN A 144 11.15 -6.00 27.86
CA GLN A 144 10.84 -5.90 29.29
C GLN A 144 11.60 -6.96 30.10
N ILE A 145 11.63 -8.20 29.62
CA ILE A 145 12.36 -9.29 30.25
C ILE A 145 13.87 -8.99 30.25
N LYS A 146 14.44 -8.56 29.11
CA LYS A 146 15.82 -8.11 28.97
C LYS A 146 16.16 -7.07 30.03
N GLN A 147 15.35 -6.02 30.16
CA GLN A 147 15.57 -4.97 31.17
C GLN A 147 15.53 -5.53 32.60
N SER A 148 14.64 -6.46 32.89
CA SER A 148 14.55 -7.07 34.22
C SER A 148 15.79 -7.90 34.57
N LEU A 149 16.21 -8.78 33.66
CA LEU A 149 17.39 -9.62 33.85
C LEU A 149 18.68 -8.78 33.91
N LEU A 150 18.79 -7.73 33.09
CA LEU A 150 19.95 -6.82 33.14
C LEU A 150 20.09 -6.13 34.50
N ARG A 151 18.99 -5.66 35.12
CA ARG A 151 19.03 -5.06 36.46
C ARG A 151 19.52 -6.06 37.52
N PHE A 152 19.09 -7.32 37.41
CA PHE A 152 19.57 -8.38 38.29
C PHE A 152 21.07 -8.61 38.11
N PHE A 153 21.53 -8.74 36.87
CA PHE A 153 22.95 -8.95 36.58
C PHE A 153 23.84 -7.74 36.93
N ASP A 154 23.33 -6.50 36.85
CA ASP A 154 24.08 -5.31 37.29
C ASP A 154 24.51 -5.43 38.75
N LEU A 155 23.56 -5.84 39.62
CA LEU A 155 23.84 -6.04 41.03
C LEU A 155 24.78 -7.22 41.24
N ARG A 156 24.57 -8.32 40.50
CA ARG A 156 25.38 -9.53 40.61
C ARG A 156 26.83 -9.32 40.19
N PHE A 157 27.05 -8.51 39.16
CA PHE A 157 28.37 -8.18 38.60
C PHE A 157 28.91 -6.85 39.09
N LYS A 158 28.33 -6.22 40.12
CA LYS A 158 28.78 -4.91 40.63
C LYS A 158 30.29 -4.82 40.90
N LYS A 159 30.92 -5.94 41.30
CA LYS A 159 32.35 -6.05 41.57
C LYS A 159 33.15 -6.83 40.50
N SER A 160 32.50 -7.29 39.43
CA SER A 160 33.13 -8.05 38.37
C SER A 160 33.29 -7.19 37.11
N PRO A 161 34.50 -6.69 36.80
CA PRO A 161 34.71 -5.85 35.62
C PRO A 161 34.41 -6.61 34.31
N GLU A 162 34.70 -7.91 34.27
CA GLU A 162 34.38 -8.76 33.12
C GLU A 162 32.86 -8.92 32.93
N GLY A 163 32.13 -9.13 34.03
CA GLY A 163 30.67 -9.21 34.00
C GLY A 163 30.04 -7.91 33.53
N GLN A 164 30.50 -6.76 34.04
CA GLN A 164 30.04 -5.45 33.59
C GLN A 164 30.32 -5.21 32.10
N LYS A 165 31.48 -5.65 31.60
CA LYS A 165 31.81 -5.57 30.17
C LYS A 165 30.81 -6.37 29.32
N ARG A 166 30.44 -7.58 29.73
CA ARG A 166 29.42 -8.39 29.04
C ARG A 166 28.05 -7.69 29.05
N LEU A 167 27.62 -7.12 30.18
CA LEU A 167 26.35 -6.38 30.25
C LEU A 167 26.33 -5.12 29.39
N MET A 168 27.46 -4.41 29.31
CA MET A 168 27.60 -3.27 28.41
C MET A 168 27.47 -3.67 26.94
N ALA A 169 28.05 -4.81 26.53
CA ALA A 169 27.91 -5.32 25.17
C ALA A 169 26.44 -5.61 24.82
N ILE A 170 25.69 -6.26 25.73
CA ILE A 170 24.26 -6.55 25.57
C ILE A 170 23.39 -5.27 25.50
N ARG A 171 23.90 -4.14 26.00
CA ARG A 171 23.19 -2.84 25.97
C ARG A 171 23.53 -2.01 24.74
N ALA A 172 24.67 -2.26 24.10
CA ALA A 172 25.19 -1.43 23.03
C ALA A 172 24.37 -1.55 21.74
N GLY A 173 23.71 -2.70 21.53
CA GLY A 173 22.86 -2.95 20.36
C GLY A 173 21.50 -2.25 20.43
N SER A 174 20.97 -1.89 19.26
CA SER A 174 19.63 -1.34 19.07
C SER A 174 18.95 -1.95 17.84
N GLY A 175 17.69 -2.35 18.00
CA GLY A 175 16.88 -2.93 16.92
C GLY A 175 16.62 -4.42 17.11
N ASP A 176 15.86 -5.00 16.17
CA ASP A 176 15.31 -6.35 16.34
C ASP A 176 16.38 -7.45 16.30
N ALA A 177 17.42 -7.26 15.48
CA ALA A 177 18.52 -8.22 15.37
C ALA A 177 19.33 -8.27 16.67
N ASP A 178 19.62 -7.09 17.23
CA ASP A 178 20.31 -6.98 18.50
C ASP A 178 19.45 -7.55 19.63
N LEU A 179 18.14 -7.30 19.66
CA LEU A 179 17.24 -7.91 20.64
C LEU A 179 17.29 -9.45 20.64
N VAL A 180 17.34 -10.09 19.46
CA VAL A 180 17.46 -11.55 19.34
C VAL A 180 18.82 -12.05 19.83
N GLN A 181 19.89 -11.34 19.50
CA GLN A 181 21.25 -11.66 19.96
C GLN A 181 21.35 -11.49 21.49
N ASP A 182 20.90 -10.36 22.01
CA ASP A 182 20.87 -10.02 23.44
C ASP A 182 20.06 -11.03 24.24
N ALA A 183 18.93 -11.51 23.71
CA ALA A 183 18.13 -12.55 24.35
C ALA A 183 18.93 -13.85 24.48
N SER A 184 19.71 -14.21 23.47
CA SER A 184 20.57 -15.41 23.47
C SER A 184 21.74 -15.27 24.46
N ASP A 185 22.39 -14.10 24.46
CA ASP A 185 23.51 -13.81 25.36
C ASP A 185 23.05 -13.74 26.83
N LEU A 186 21.85 -13.19 27.09
CA LEU A 186 21.25 -13.21 28.42
C LEU A 186 20.89 -14.62 28.88
N LEU A 187 20.35 -15.46 27.99
CA LEU A 187 20.05 -16.85 28.33
C LEU A 187 21.31 -17.64 28.69
N LEU A 188 22.43 -17.35 28.02
CA LEU A 188 23.73 -17.91 28.39
C LEU A 188 24.16 -17.46 29.79
N LEU A 189 24.06 -16.16 30.11
CA LEU A 189 24.34 -15.65 31.47
C LEU A 189 23.41 -16.26 32.52
N CYS A 190 22.13 -16.47 32.19
CA CYS A 190 21.18 -17.14 33.06
C CYS A 190 21.56 -18.60 33.32
N ALA A 191 22.09 -19.31 32.31
CA ALA A 191 22.58 -20.68 32.47
C ALA A 191 23.84 -20.73 33.33
N GLU A 192 24.81 -19.83 33.11
CA GLU A 192 26.03 -19.71 33.92
C GLU A 192 25.73 -19.41 35.40
N HIS A 193 24.60 -18.74 35.68
CA HIS A 193 24.19 -18.30 37.01
C HIS A 193 22.83 -18.87 37.45
N ALA A 194 22.47 -20.07 36.99
CA ALA A 194 21.13 -20.65 37.16
C ALA A 194 20.64 -20.65 38.61
N GLU A 195 21.49 -21.05 39.57
CA GLU A 195 21.11 -21.04 40.98
C GLU A 195 20.75 -19.65 41.50
N ALA A 196 21.53 -18.62 41.12
CA ALA A 196 21.31 -17.27 41.58
C ALA A 196 20.04 -16.67 40.96
N VAL A 197 19.78 -16.98 39.69
CA VAL A 197 18.58 -16.54 38.97
C VAL A 197 17.31 -17.19 39.55
N HIS A 198 17.34 -18.49 39.87
CA HIS A 198 16.18 -19.17 40.48
C HIS A 198 15.90 -18.74 41.92
N LYS A 199 16.93 -18.40 42.70
CA LYS A 199 16.78 -17.90 44.08
C LYS A 199 16.39 -16.42 44.14
N ALA A 200 16.35 -15.72 43.01
CA ALA A 200 16.08 -14.29 42.98
C ALA A 200 14.59 -13.98 43.26
N PRO A 201 14.30 -12.94 44.07
CA PRO A 201 12.97 -12.76 44.65
C PRO A 201 11.95 -12.06 43.74
N ARG A 202 12.36 -11.48 42.59
CA ARG A 202 11.47 -10.68 41.72
C ARG A 202 10.99 -11.44 40.49
N GLY A 203 11.14 -12.77 40.49
CA GLY A 203 10.70 -13.63 39.40
C GLY A 203 11.69 -13.72 38.24
N GLU A 204 12.97 -13.45 38.46
CA GLU A 204 14.01 -13.55 37.44
C GLU A 204 14.10 -14.95 36.84
N GLY A 205 13.88 -16.01 37.64
CA GLY A 205 13.76 -17.39 37.15
C GLY A 205 12.64 -17.53 36.10
N ALA A 206 11.43 -17.09 36.42
CA ALA A 206 10.30 -17.12 35.49
C ALA A 206 10.55 -16.26 34.25
N ALA A 207 11.22 -15.11 34.42
CA ALA A 207 11.61 -14.26 33.30
C ALA A 207 12.62 -14.94 32.37
N ALA A 208 13.62 -15.64 32.92
CA ALA A 208 14.59 -16.41 32.15
C ALA A 208 13.93 -17.59 31.41
N ASP A 209 12.99 -18.29 32.06
CA ASP A 209 12.23 -19.37 31.43
C ASP A 209 11.37 -18.84 30.27
N ARG A 210 10.69 -17.71 30.49
CA ARG A 210 9.91 -17.06 29.44
C ARG A 210 10.76 -16.57 28.27
N LEU A 211 11.94 -16.00 28.55
CA LEU A 211 12.88 -15.60 27.51
C LEU A 211 13.38 -16.80 26.68
N ARG A 212 13.54 -17.96 27.32
CA ARG A 212 13.95 -19.21 26.66
C ARG A 212 12.91 -19.71 25.67
N GLU A 213 11.62 -19.54 25.99
CA GLU A 213 10.52 -19.82 25.07
C GLU A 213 10.45 -18.80 23.92
N LEU A 214 10.62 -17.51 24.23
CA LEU A 214 10.49 -16.42 23.26
C LEU A 214 11.66 -16.33 22.28
N SER A 215 12.90 -16.59 22.71
CA SER A 215 14.11 -16.45 21.89
C SER A 215 14.02 -17.16 20.53
N PRO A 216 13.71 -18.48 20.43
CA PRO A 216 13.60 -19.16 19.14
C PRO A 216 12.43 -18.65 18.30
N VAL A 217 11.36 -18.16 18.93
CA VAL A 217 10.20 -17.56 18.24
C VAL A 217 10.60 -16.23 17.61
N LEU A 218 11.27 -15.36 18.37
CA LEU A 218 11.77 -14.07 17.88
C LEU A 218 12.75 -14.23 16.72
N ALA A 219 13.66 -15.19 16.80
CA ALA A 219 14.60 -15.47 15.72
C ALA A 219 13.89 -15.87 14.41
N ARG A 220 12.86 -16.72 14.49
CA ARG A 220 12.03 -17.11 13.34
C ARG A 220 11.25 -15.93 12.78
N MET A 221 10.56 -15.18 13.64
CA MET A 221 9.76 -14.03 13.21
C MET A 221 10.63 -12.91 12.63
N LEU A 222 11.85 -12.73 13.11
CA LEU A 222 12.81 -11.78 12.53
C LEU A 222 13.22 -12.20 11.11
N ALA A 223 13.38 -13.49 10.86
CA ALA A 223 13.64 -14.00 9.52
C ALA A 223 12.45 -13.73 8.59
N ASP A 224 11.22 -13.94 9.05
CA ASP A 224 9.99 -13.69 8.28
C ASP A 224 9.71 -12.19 8.06
N LYS A 225 10.15 -11.33 8.97
CA LYS A 225 10.01 -9.87 8.88
C LYS A 225 10.91 -9.26 7.79
N LYS A 226 12.06 -9.89 7.51
CA LYS A 226 12.97 -9.43 6.46
C LYS A 226 12.34 -9.66 5.08
N LEU A 227 12.58 -8.71 4.18
CA LEU A 227 12.11 -8.84 2.79
C LEU A 227 12.81 -10.05 2.16
N SER A 228 12.03 -11.07 1.79
CA SER A 228 12.58 -12.27 1.17
C SER A 228 13.18 -11.94 -0.20
N LEU A 229 14.16 -12.73 -0.64
CA LEU A 229 14.71 -12.62 -2.00
C LEU A 229 13.61 -12.76 -3.06
N GLU A 230 12.59 -13.58 -2.79
CA GLU A 230 11.39 -13.72 -3.63
C GLU A 230 10.61 -12.41 -3.73
N ALA A 231 10.44 -11.68 -2.62
CA ALA A 231 9.75 -10.39 -2.63
C ALA A 231 10.53 -9.32 -3.41
N VAL A 232 11.85 -9.27 -3.23
CA VAL A 232 12.74 -8.40 -4.04
C VAL A 232 12.62 -8.72 -5.53
N ARG A 233 12.70 -10.00 -5.89
CA ARG A 233 12.55 -10.46 -7.28
C ARG A 233 11.18 -10.12 -7.84
N SER A 234 10.11 -10.31 -7.06
CA SER A 234 8.73 -9.98 -7.46
C SER A 234 8.56 -8.49 -7.74
N ARG A 235 9.17 -7.61 -6.94
CA ARG A 235 9.18 -6.17 -7.20
C ARG A 235 9.89 -5.83 -8.51
N LYS A 236 11.08 -6.39 -8.74
CA LYS A 236 11.85 -6.18 -9.97
C LYS A 236 11.07 -6.66 -11.20
N LEU A 237 10.47 -7.85 -11.14
CA LEU A 237 9.65 -8.40 -12.21
C LEU A 237 8.41 -7.53 -12.49
N ARG A 238 7.79 -6.94 -11.47
CA ARG A 238 6.70 -5.99 -11.63
C ARG A 238 7.13 -4.75 -12.41
N ASP A 239 8.23 -4.14 -12.00
CA ASP A 239 8.74 -2.93 -12.66
C ASP A 239 9.16 -3.23 -14.13
N ALA A 240 9.73 -4.41 -14.37
CA ALA A 240 10.04 -4.88 -15.72
C ALA A 240 8.79 -5.15 -16.57
N ALA A 241 7.78 -5.86 -16.05
CA ALA A 241 6.51 -6.08 -16.76
C ALA A 241 5.79 -4.76 -17.08
N TYR A 242 5.85 -3.80 -16.16
CA TYR A 242 5.33 -2.45 -16.40
C TYR A 242 6.06 -1.77 -17.57
N THR A 243 7.38 -1.92 -17.64
CA THR A 243 8.20 -1.38 -18.73
C THR A 243 7.83 -1.99 -20.08
N LEU A 244 7.55 -3.30 -20.14
CA LEU A 244 7.06 -3.96 -21.36
C LEU A 244 5.75 -3.34 -21.87
N VAL A 245 4.81 -3.08 -20.95
CA VAL A 245 3.53 -2.43 -21.27
C VAL A 245 3.76 -0.99 -21.77
N VAL A 246 4.56 -0.19 -21.07
CA VAL A 246 4.87 1.20 -21.46
C VAL A 246 5.55 1.27 -22.83
N ASN A 247 6.51 0.38 -23.09
CA ASN A 247 7.24 0.34 -24.36
C ASN A 247 6.31 -0.01 -25.52
N ALA A 248 5.44 -1.00 -25.35
CA ALA A 248 4.44 -1.36 -26.34
C ALA A 248 3.46 -0.19 -26.59
N GLU A 249 2.92 0.43 -25.54
CA GLU A 249 2.05 1.61 -25.67
C GLU A 249 2.74 2.78 -26.38
N ARG A 250 4.03 3.02 -26.10
CA ARG A 250 4.79 4.09 -26.75
C ARG A 250 4.87 3.88 -28.25
N ARG A 251 5.16 2.64 -28.69
CA ARG A 251 5.20 2.29 -30.12
C ARG A 251 3.83 2.44 -30.78
N LEU A 252 2.77 1.96 -30.13
CA LEU A 252 1.40 2.11 -30.62
C LEU A 252 0.98 3.58 -30.75
N ARG A 253 1.33 4.41 -29.76
CA ARG A 253 1.03 5.84 -29.80
C ARG A 253 1.79 6.55 -30.92
N ALA A 254 3.07 6.25 -31.12
CA ALA A 254 3.84 6.83 -32.22
C ALA A 254 3.23 6.46 -33.59
N ALA A 255 2.80 5.21 -33.76
CA ALA A 255 2.08 4.79 -34.96
C ALA A 255 0.73 5.51 -35.14
N ALA A 256 -0.04 5.65 -34.06
CA ALA A 256 -1.30 6.38 -34.08
C ALA A 256 -1.11 7.87 -34.35
N GLU A 257 -0.05 8.49 -33.83
CA GLU A 257 0.28 9.89 -34.08
C GLU A 257 0.57 10.14 -35.57
N TYR A 258 1.31 9.24 -36.21
CA TYR A 258 1.55 9.30 -37.66
C TYR A 258 0.26 9.27 -38.49
N TRP A 259 -0.68 8.38 -38.15
CA TRP A 259 -1.90 8.17 -38.94
C TRP A 259 -3.06 9.11 -38.58
N TYR A 260 -3.17 9.48 -37.32
CA TYR A 260 -4.38 10.07 -36.73
C TYR A 260 -4.15 11.44 -36.09
N ALA A 261 -2.96 12.04 -36.25
CA ALA A 261 -2.72 13.42 -35.83
C ALA A 261 -3.80 14.38 -36.35
N GLY A 262 -4.34 15.21 -35.45
CA GLY A 262 -5.43 16.15 -35.77
C GLY A 262 -6.82 15.53 -35.91
N THR A 263 -6.98 14.22 -35.72
CA THR A 263 -8.28 13.54 -35.78
C THR A 263 -8.80 13.14 -34.39
N ASP A 264 -10.11 12.90 -34.28
CA ASP A 264 -10.72 12.43 -33.04
C ASP A 264 -10.21 11.05 -32.59
N LYS A 265 -9.72 10.22 -33.52
CA LYS A 265 -9.15 8.90 -33.20
C LYS A 265 -7.95 8.98 -32.27
N MET A 266 -7.18 10.08 -32.30
CA MET A 266 -6.01 10.24 -31.43
C MET A 266 -6.38 10.28 -29.94
N LYS A 267 -7.63 10.63 -29.59
CA LYS A 267 -8.12 10.61 -28.20
C LYS A 267 -8.09 9.21 -27.57
N ASP A 268 -8.14 8.15 -28.38
CA ASP A 268 -8.03 6.76 -27.91
C ASP A 268 -6.59 6.36 -27.56
N TYR A 269 -5.59 7.09 -28.06
CA TYR A 269 -4.15 6.83 -27.88
C TYR A 269 -3.45 7.85 -26.98
N ALA A 270 -4.22 8.66 -26.26
CA ALA A 270 -3.68 9.68 -25.37
C ALA A 270 -2.60 9.10 -24.41
N PRO A 271 -1.68 9.94 -23.92
CA PRO A 271 -0.77 9.52 -22.86
C PRO A 271 -1.53 9.22 -21.57
N PHE A 272 -1.06 8.21 -20.82
CA PHE A 272 -1.60 7.94 -19.49
C PHE A 272 -1.48 9.22 -18.66
N PRO A 273 -2.58 9.70 -18.04
CA PRO A 273 -2.54 10.92 -17.25
C PRO A 273 -1.59 10.70 -16.08
N ALA A 274 -0.42 11.34 -16.11
CA ALA A 274 0.44 11.42 -14.95
C ALA A 274 -0.39 12.09 -13.85
N SER A 275 -0.62 11.39 -12.73
CA SER A 275 -1.15 12.06 -11.55
C SER A 275 -0.12 13.14 -11.18
N ARG A 276 -0.41 14.41 -11.48
CA ARG A 276 0.25 15.54 -10.80
C ARG A 276 0.06 15.27 -9.30
N GLY A 277 1.14 15.05 -8.57
CA GLY A 277 1.06 14.78 -7.13
C GLY A 277 2.03 13.73 -6.56
N ALA A 278 2.94 13.14 -7.34
CA ALA A 278 3.96 12.23 -6.76
C ALA A 278 5.36 12.86 -6.65
N TYR A 279 5.59 14.04 -7.21
CA TYR A 279 6.82 14.83 -7.08
C TYR A 279 6.44 16.32 -7.03
N GLY A 280 5.98 16.76 -5.88
CA GLY A 280 5.62 18.15 -5.59
C GLY A 280 5.19 18.24 -4.14
N GLY A 281 5.85 19.11 -3.39
CA GLY A 281 5.58 19.35 -1.97
C GLY A 281 4.11 19.67 -1.71
N GLY A 282 3.72 19.45 -0.46
CA GLY A 282 2.33 19.46 -0.03
C GLY A 282 1.54 20.69 -0.47
N GLU A 283 0.30 20.44 -0.82
CA GLU A 283 -0.81 21.35 -0.63
C GLU A 283 -2.05 20.47 -0.51
N GLU A 284 -2.78 20.69 0.58
CA GLU A 284 -4.08 20.13 0.88
C GLU A 284 -5.10 20.63 -0.15
N GLU A 285 -5.83 19.72 -0.77
CA GLU A 285 -7.18 19.95 -1.27
C GLU A 285 -7.93 18.64 -0.95
N GLY A 286 -8.97 18.61 -0.10
CA GLY A 286 -10.10 19.53 -0.07
C GLY A 286 -11.25 18.82 -0.77
N GLU A 287 -11.85 17.82 -0.11
CA GLU A 287 -13.05 17.13 -0.60
C GLU A 287 -14.23 17.59 0.27
N GLU A 288 -14.91 18.63 -0.21
CA GLU A 288 -16.21 19.10 0.28
C GLU A 288 -17.33 18.12 -0.06
N GLY A 289 -18.29 18.02 0.85
CA GLY A 289 -19.71 17.92 0.49
C GLY A 289 -20.45 16.69 1.03
N GLY A 290 -20.98 16.79 2.24
CA GLY A 290 -21.88 15.78 2.81
C GLY A 290 -22.54 16.22 4.12
N GLU A 291 -23.39 17.25 4.03
CA GLU A 291 -24.60 17.54 4.83
C GLU A 291 -24.66 17.04 6.29
N SER A 292 -24.62 17.99 7.23
CA SER A 292 -25.17 17.81 8.59
C SER A 292 -25.97 19.04 8.98
N GLU A 293 -27.27 18.83 9.18
CA GLU A 293 -28.28 19.79 9.62
C GLU A 293 -28.02 20.33 11.04
N GLU A 294 -28.25 21.64 11.16
CA GLU A 294 -28.84 22.40 12.26
C GLU A 294 -28.58 21.98 13.73
N ALA A 295 -27.82 22.82 14.44
CA ALA A 295 -28.12 23.17 15.83
C ALA A 295 -27.69 24.62 16.11
N GLU A 296 -28.63 25.41 16.65
CA GLU A 296 -28.54 26.85 16.90
C GLU A 296 -27.47 27.29 17.93
N PRO A 297 -27.02 28.57 17.90
CA PRO A 297 -26.08 29.14 18.85
C PRO A 297 -26.79 29.78 20.05
N ALA A 298 -26.22 29.61 21.26
CA ALA A 298 -26.62 30.38 22.43
C ALA A 298 -25.41 30.74 23.31
N GLY A 299 -25.24 32.06 23.52
CA GLY A 299 -24.47 32.67 24.61
C GLY A 299 -22.98 32.89 24.28
N GLY A 300 -22.38 34.04 24.52
CA GLY A 300 -22.84 35.25 25.19
C GLY A 300 -21.66 36.21 25.27
N GLU A 301 -21.96 37.50 25.15
CA GLU A 301 -21.04 38.62 25.23
C GLU A 301 -20.43 38.75 26.64
N SER A 302 -19.20 39.23 26.75
CA SER A 302 -18.84 40.26 27.72
C SER A 302 -17.50 40.92 27.39
N GLU A 303 -17.61 42.24 27.34
CA GLU A 303 -16.60 43.30 27.24
C GLU A 303 -15.72 43.34 28.52
N GLU A 304 -14.42 43.65 28.36
CA GLU A 304 -13.76 44.90 28.79
C GLU A 304 -13.49 45.04 30.30
N ASP A 305 -12.21 45.20 30.66
CA ASP A 305 -11.63 46.33 31.43
C ASP A 305 -10.21 45.96 31.88
N GLU A 306 -9.18 46.73 31.47
CA GLU A 306 -8.58 47.83 32.25
C GLU A 306 -8.10 47.37 33.64
N SER A 307 -6.83 47.40 34.03
CA SER A 307 -5.99 48.61 34.10
C SER A 307 -4.71 48.31 34.90
N GLY A 308 -3.60 48.92 34.48
CA GLY A 308 -2.50 49.43 35.33
C GLY A 308 -1.62 48.44 36.11
N ASP A 309 -0.43 48.79 36.61
CA ASP A 309 0.47 49.93 36.48
C ASP A 309 1.71 49.54 37.35
N GLY A 310 2.87 50.19 37.15
CA GLY A 310 3.97 50.25 38.15
C GLY A 310 5.17 49.30 37.97
N GLU A 311 6.31 49.86 37.50
CA GLU A 311 7.56 50.15 38.27
C GLU A 311 8.53 48.96 38.40
N ALA A 312 9.73 48.96 37.80
CA ALA A 312 10.94 49.79 37.99
C ALA A 312 11.82 49.37 39.20
N GLY A 313 13.13 49.25 38.95
CA GLY A 313 14.20 48.95 39.92
C GLY A 313 15.13 47.85 39.39
N ASP A 314 16.23 48.12 38.68
CA ASP A 314 17.44 48.88 39.03
C ASP A 314 18.40 48.14 39.97
N ASP A 315 19.70 48.33 39.68
CA ASP A 315 20.91 47.93 40.41
C ASP A 315 21.26 46.43 40.44
N GLY A 316 22.50 45.99 40.23
CA GLY A 316 23.75 46.72 40.21
C GLY A 316 24.94 45.75 40.15
N GLU A 317 26.08 46.37 39.90
CA GLU A 317 27.39 45.84 39.52
C GLU A 317 28.13 45.03 40.60
N SER A 318 28.93 44.05 40.12
CA SER A 318 30.24 43.49 40.54
C SER A 318 30.74 43.60 42.00
N PRO A 319 31.61 42.65 42.42
CA PRO A 319 33.04 42.69 42.05
C PRO A 319 33.55 41.44 41.30
#